data_AF-A0A941IYL4-F1
#
_entry.id   AF-A0A941IYL4-F1
#
_cell.length_a   1.000
_cell.length_b   1.000
_cell.length_c   1.000
_cell.angle_alpha   90.00
_cell.angle_beta   90.00
_cell.angle_gamma   90.00
#
_symmetry.space_group_name_H-M   'P 1'
#
loop_
_entity.id
_entity.type
_entity.pdbx_description
1 polymer ?
#
loop_
_entity_poly.entity_id
_entity_poly.type
_entity_poly.pdbx_seq_one_letter_code
_entity_poly.pdbx_strand_id
1 'polypeptide(L)'
;MTRQEQLEFCKKCTNRQSDIHQGLLCRLTGEKADFETSCEHFNHDEYVKDTVIDTANDTDQSILRGLDANSLNQLKEHQDFYYALIGGLLASLISGVLWAAITVSTQYQIGYMAIGVGLIVGFAVRFFGAGIDHKFGFLGAGLALLGCLSGNLFSEVGFYAHAESLSYIEVLSYLNINIIIDILVDSFSPMDILFYGIAVFEGYKLAFRRVSELEIKMIQDNQSEGFPANYRLRMPLVIVSIVAMGFFLITVNNGVSGFQTYTYESGKRMSEGELVHSKENGKWTYWYENGNTQLIAHFTEGTPDSLWQWFNESGQLMREGYYRSGIEHGLWISYYDNGVKLDSGRYEDGRMTGLWKNWYETSQLQQEGNYHRSQQEGIWRSYHENGQLASEGMMKAGMAHGIWKHYFESGKPESILNHKDEETVLIQDVWNEQGIQLVKAGNGHFKTYFTSGQLLAEGQVKEGLQQGKWLTYYENGQLQEEGIYANNIYQINHSWAPDGKAMVVDGNGYYTSYYADMKKVLESGSIVDGLRDGNWITLYETSQSTYLEHFYEAGRESGEIKFYFETGELYAYGTVEDNKKEGEWTWYHNNGLVSSTVNFIQDKKEGIQSMWNEVGDLTKEEYYTNGELTEEKLF
;
A
#
# COMPACT_ATOMS: atom_id res chain seq x y z
N MET A 1 23.37 -77.23 -17.83
CA MET A 1 22.85 -75.99 -17.21
C MET A 1 22.27 -75.08 -18.28
N THR A 2 21.20 -74.34 -18.01
CA THR A 2 20.73 -73.28 -18.90
C THR A 2 21.70 -72.10 -18.91
N ARG A 3 21.64 -71.23 -19.92
CA ARG A 3 22.49 -70.03 -19.99
C ARG A 3 22.38 -69.14 -18.75
N GLN A 4 21.20 -69.08 -18.15
CA GLN A 4 20.93 -68.29 -16.96
C GLN A 4 21.55 -68.91 -15.70
N GLU A 5 21.49 -70.24 -15.57
CA GLU A 5 22.18 -70.98 -14.51
C GLU A 5 23.71 -70.83 -14.60
N GLN A 6 24.27 -70.88 -15.81
CA GLN A 6 25.71 -70.64 -16.03
C GLN A 6 26.12 -69.23 -15.60
N LEU A 7 25.26 -68.22 -15.86
CA LEU A 7 25.51 -66.84 -15.46
C LEU A 7 25.46 -66.66 -13.94
N GLU A 8 24.48 -67.25 -13.26
CA GLU A 8 24.41 -67.23 -11.78
C GLU A 8 25.63 -67.91 -11.15
N PHE A 9 26.07 -69.02 -11.74
CA PHE A 9 27.29 -69.69 -11.33
C PHE A 9 28.52 -68.78 -11.49
N CYS A 10 28.69 -68.15 -12.66
CA CYS A 10 29.83 -67.26 -12.93
C CYS A 10 29.81 -65.94 -12.14
N LYS A 11 28.64 -65.43 -11.73
CA LYS A 11 28.54 -64.24 -10.87
C LYS A 11 29.24 -64.43 -9.52
N LYS A 12 29.26 -65.67 -9.01
CA LYS A 12 29.92 -66.05 -7.75
C LYS A 12 31.41 -66.35 -7.91
N CYS A 13 31.99 -66.17 -9.11
CA CYS A 13 33.39 -66.48 -9.39
C CYS A 13 34.27 -65.22 -9.31
N THR A 14 35.44 -65.27 -8.66
CA THR A 14 36.42 -64.17 -8.62
C THR A 14 37.01 -63.84 -9.99
N ASN A 15 36.96 -64.80 -10.92
CA ASN A 15 37.53 -64.68 -12.26
C ASN A 15 36.54 -64.07 -13.28
N ARG A 16 35.46 -63.43 -12.82
CA ARG A 16 34.50 -62.77 -13.71
C ARG A 16 35.01 -61.42 -14.23
N GLN A 17 34.65 -61.08 -15.45
CA GLN A 17 34.90 -59.77 -16.06
C GLN A 17 33.63 -59.31 -16.78
N SER A 18 33.25 -58.05 -16.60
CA SER A 18 32.09 -57.47 -17.30
C SER A 18 32.53 -56.84 -18.62
N ASP A 19 31.88 -57.21 -19.71
CA ASP A 19 32.01 -56.57 -21.02
C ASP A 19 30.67 -55.94 -21.43
N ILE A 20 30.71 -54.70 -21.92
CA ILE A 20 29.51 -53.90 -22.21
C ILE A 20 28.70 -54.46 -23.39
N HIS A 21 29.36 -55.14 -24.34
CA HIS A 21 28.71 -55.68 -25.54
C HIS A 21 28.37 -57.16 -25.40
N GLN A 22 29.14 -57.90 -24.62
CA GLN A 22 29.02 -59.36 -24.53
C GLN A 22 28.49 -59.88 -23.19
N GLY A 23 28.43 -59.04 -22.16
CA GLY A 23 27.98 -59.41 -20.82
C GLY A 23 29.10 -60.01 -19.97
N LEU A 24 28.76 -60.93 -19.07
CA LEU A 24 29.72 -61.55 -18.15
C LEU A 24 30.61 -62.56 -18.88
N LEU A 25 31.92 -62.30 -18.91
CA LEU A 25 32.97 -63.15 -19.47
C LEU A 25 33.88 -63.68 -18.36
N CYS A 26 34.60 -64.76 -18.65
CA CYS A 26 35.69 -65.22 -17.78
C CYS A 26 36.97 -64.42 -18.08
N ARG A 27 37.57 -63.79 -17.07
CA ARG A 27 38.83 -63.03 -17.18
C ARG A 27 40.00 -63.87 -17.68
N LEU A 28 39.96 -65.19 -17.46
CA LEU A 28 41.04 -66.11 -17.85
C LEU A 28 40.94 -66.54 -19.31
N THR A 29 39.73 -66.76 -19.83
CA THR A 29 39.53 -67.28 -21.19
C THR A 29 39.10 -66.19 -22.18
N GLY A 30 38.56 -65.07 -21.70
CA GLY A 30 37.97 -64.01 -22.53
C GLY A 30 36.63 -64.39 -23.15
N GLU A 31 36.08 -65.56 -22.80
CA GLU A 31 34.88 -66.12 -23.43
C GLU A 31 33.71 -66.24 -22.44
N LYS A 32 32.52 -66.44 -23.02
CA LYS A 32 31.27 -66.72 -22.29
C LYS A 32 31.34 -68.12 -21.67
N ALA A 33 30.67 -68.30 -20.53
CA ALA A 33 30.54 -69.63 -19.90
C ALA A 33 29.91 -70.66 -20.86
N ASP A 34 30.58 -71.79 -21.07
CA ASP A 34 30.14 -72.87 -21.98
C ASP A 34 30.32 -74.27 -21.37
N PHE A 35 30.05 -74.41 -20.07
CA PHE A 35 30.17 -75.69 -19.36
C PHE A 35 28.81 -76.31 -19.05
N GLU A 36 28.72 -77.65 -19.08
CA GLU A 36 27.45 -78.36 -18.88
C GLU A 36 27.05 -78.50 -17.41
N THR A 37 28.01 -78.77 -16.51
CA THR A 37 27.77 -79.08 -15.09
C THR A 37 28.70 -78.34 -14.11
N SER A 38 29.96 -78.08 -14.46
CA SER A 38 30.91 -77.36 -13.60
C SER A 38 32.04 -76.73 -14.41
N CYS A 39 32.67 -75.66 -13.88
CA CYS A 39 33.82 -75.01 -14.49
C CYS A 39 35.11 -75.34 -13.71
N GLU A 40 36.14 -75.83 -14.38
CA GLU A 40 37.44 -76.18 -13.77
C GLU A 40 38.19 -74.96 -13.20
N HIS A 41 37.94 -73.77 -13.75
CA HIS A 41 38.58 -72.52 -13.32
C HIS A 41 37.72 -71.69 -12.36
N PHE A 42 36.66 -72.29 -11.80
CA PHE A 42 35.81 -71.63 -10.83
C PHE A 42 36.56 -71.39 -9.52
N ASN A 43 36.58 -70.14 -9.08
CA ASN A 43 37.10 -69.76 -7.77
C ASN A 43 36.06 -68.89 -7.07
N HIS A 44 35.55 -69.35 -5.93
CA HIS A 44 34.41 -68.74 -5.26
C HIS A 44 34.79 -67.38 -4.66
N ASP A 45 33.99 -66.37 -4.94
CA ASP A 45 34.14 -65.03 -4.37
C ASP A 45 33.37 -64.95 -3.05
N GLU A 46 34.07 -65.13 -1.92
CA GLU A 46 33.49 -65.05 -0.57
C GLU A 46 32.88 -63.68 -0.22
N TYR A 47 33.18 -62.63 -1.01
CA TYR A 47 32.61 -61.29 -0.80
C TYR A 47 31.29 -61.07 -1.55
N VAL A 48 30.89 -61.99 -2.44
CA VAL A 48 29.56 -61.98 -3.06
C VAL A 48 28.55 -62.53 -2.07
N LYS A 49 28.00 -61.65 -1.24
CA LYS A 49 26.79 -61.96 -0.47
C LYS A 49 25.65 -62.20 -1.46
N ASP A 50 24.97 -63.34 -1.33
CA ASP A 50 23.68 -63.57 -1.99
C ASP A 50 22.73 -62.46 -1.55
N THR A 51 22.70 -61.39 -2.32
CA THR A 51 21.68 -60.37 -2.20
C THR A 51 20.47 -61.01 -2.85
N VAL A 52 19.71 -61.74 -2.04
CA VAL A 52 18.30 -61.98 -2.35
C VAL A 52 17.75 -60.60 -2.66
N ILE A 53 17.43 -60.37 -3.93
CA ILE A 53 16.68 -59.19 -4.33
C ILE A 53 15.31 -59.41 -3.69
N ASP A 54 15.18 -58.96 -2.44
CA ASP A 54 13.92 -58.80 -1.74
C ASP A 54 13.19 -57.72 -2.54
N THR A 55 12.43 -58.14 -3.54
CA THR A 55 11.31 -57.36 -4.05
C THR A 55 10.35 -57.25 -2.87
N ALA A 56 10.58 -56.27 -2.00
CA ALA A 56 9.64 -55.85 -0.96
C ALA A 56 8.43 -55.23 -1.68
N ASN A 57 7.61 -56.10 -2.28
CA ASN A 57 6.25 -55.75 -2.64
C ASN A 57 5.51 -55.40 -1.34
N ASP A 58 4.57 -54.47 -1.47
CA ASP A 58 3.71 -53.97 -0.39
C ASP A 58 3.30 -55.11 0.54
N THR A 59 3.26 -54.82 1.85
CA THR A 59 2.96 -55.81 2.90
C THR A 59 1.68 -56.54 2.54
N ASP A 60 1.82 -57.70 1.92
CA ASP A 60 0.68 -58.37 1.36
C ASP A 60 -0.10 -58.91 2.55
N GLN A 61 -1.32 -58.38 2.77
CA GLN A 61 -2.16 -58.81 3.88
C GLN A 61 -2.38 -60.33 3.85
N SER A 62 -2.16 -60.98 2.70
CA SER A 62 -2.14 -62.43 2.53
C SER A 62 -1.08 -63.12 3.42
N ILE A 63 0.12 -62.54 3.57
CA ILE A 63 1.23 -63.06 4.38
C ILE A 63 0.90 -62.93 5.86
N LEU A 64 0.31 -61.80 6.27
CA LEU A 64 -0.15 -61.57 7.65
C LEU A 64 -1.27 -62.52 8.08
N ARG A 65 -2.11 -63.00 7.15
CA ARG A 65 -3.16 -64.00 7.41
C ARG A 65 -2.63 -65.43 7.58
N GLY A 66 -1.42 -65.71 7.13
CA GLY A 66 -0.76 -67.02 7.25
C GLY A 66 0.06 -67.21 8.53
N LEU A 67 0.20 -66.17 9.35
CA LEU A 67 0.95 -66.19 10.60
C LEU A 67 0.14 -66.80 11.76
N ASP A 68 0.82 -67.52 12.66
CA ASP A 68 0.21 -68.03 13.88
C ASP A 68 -0.17 -66.87 14.84
N ALA A 69 -1.13 -67.14 15.72
CA ALA A 69 -1.69 -66.12 16.60
C ALA A 69 -0.67 -65.51 17.58
N ASN A 70 0.38 -66.25 17.96
CA ASN A 70 1.40 -65.76 18.88
C ASN A 70 2.37 -64.80 18.18
N SER A 71 2.83 -65.15 16.98
CA SER A 71 3.67 -64.27 16.14
C SER A 71 2.95 -62.95 15.80
N LEU A 72 1.65 -63.01 15.53
CA LEU A 72 0.83 -61.82 15.28
C LEU A 72 0.69 -60.95 16.53
N ASN A 73 0.53 -61.54 17.71
CA ASN A 73 0.45 -60.81 18.97
C ASN A 73 1.77 -60.14 19.34
N GLN A 74 2.91 -60.80 19.13
CA GLN A 74 4.24 -60.18 19.32
C GLN A 74 4.44 -58.96 18.41
N LEU A 75 4.00 -59.03 17.15
CA LEU A 75 4.04 -57.87 16.24
C LEU A 75 3.13 -56.73 16.69
N LYS A 76 2.01 -57.04 17.36
CA LYS A 76 1.07 -56.04 17.89
C LYS A 76 1.55 -55.39 19.18
N GLU A 77 2.30 -56.10 20.02
CA GLU A 77 2.88 -55.56 21.26
C GLU A 77 3.86 -54.41 20.99
N HIS A 78 4.49 -54.37 19.81
CA HIS A 78 5.41 -53.30 19.41
C HIS A 78 4.75 -52.11 18.69
N GLN A 79 3.42 -52.11 18.56
CA GLN A 79 2.68 -51.03 17.92
C GLN A 79 2.31 -49.96 18.94
N ASP A 80 2.48 -48.70 18.56
CA ASP A 80 2.10 -47.59 19.42
C ASP A 80 1.35 -46.51 18.65
N PHE A 81 0.04 -46.45 18.90
CA PHE A 81 -0.84 -45.53 18.21
C PHE A 81 -0.57 -44.06 18.59
N TYR A 82 -0.19 -43.80 19.84
CA TYR A 82 0.03 -42.43 20.32
C TYR A 82 1.29 -41.83 19.69
N TYR A 83 2.37 -42.61 19.58
CA TYR A 83 3.57 -42.12 18.87
C TYR A 83 3.32 -41.92 17.37
N ALA A 84 2.54 -42.80 16.72
CA ALA A 84 2.10 -42.59 15.35
C ALA A 84 1.33 -41.27 15.19
N LEU A 85 0.40 -40.98 16.10
CA LEU A 85 -0.40 -39.75 16.06
C LEU A 85 0.48 -38.51 16.23
N ILE A 86 1.34 -38.48 17.24
CA ILE A 86 2.21 -37.32 17.51
C ILE A 86 3.21 -37.12 16.37
N GLY A 87 3.89 -38.19 15.95
CA GLY A 87 4.87 -38.13 14.86
C GLY A 87 4.22 -37.75 13.53
N GLY A 88 3.02 -38.26 13.26
CA GLY A 88 2.25 -37.91 12.08
C GLY A 88 1.73 -36.46 12.10
N LEU A 89 1.26 -35.95 13.24
CA LEU A 89 0.83 -34.55 13.39
C LEU A 89 2.00 -33.57 13.17
N LEU A 90 3.16 -33.88 13.76
CA LEU A 90 4.37 -33.07 13.54
C LEU A 90 4.79 -33.09 12.07
N ALA A 91 4.81 -34.26 11.44
CA ALA A 91 5.13 -34.40 10.02
C ALA A 91 4.13 -33.64 9.13
N SER A 92 2.83 -33.69 9.46
CA SER A 92 1.76 -32.99 8.77
C SER A 92 1.95 -31.47 8.84
N LEU A 93 2.22 -30.93 10.03
CA LEU A 93 2.48 -29.50 10.21
C LEU A 93 3.76 -29.04 9.50
N ILE A 94 4.87 -29.77 9.67
CA ILE A 94 6.17 -29.43 9.06
C ILE A 94 6.07 -29.45 7.53
N SER A 95 5.42 -30.47 6.96
CA SER A 95 5.25 -30.58 5.52
C SER A 95 4.33 -29.49 4.96
N GLY A 96 3.28 -29.09 5.69
CA GLY A 96 2.45 -27.93 5.34
C GLY A 96 3.23 -26.61 5.33
N VAL A 97 4.04 -26.34 6.35
CA VAL A 97 4.90 -25.14 6.41
C VAL A 97 5.96 -25.16 5.29
N LEU A 98 6.58 -26.31 5.03
CA LEU A 98 7.57 -26.44 3.96
C LEU A 98 6.94 -26.21 2.58
N TRP A 99 5.73 -26.72 2.36
CA TRP A 99 4.97 -26.43 1.15
C TRP A 99 4.73 -24.93 1.01
N ALA A 100 4.20 -24.27 2.04
CA ALA A 100 3.96 -22.83 2.01
C ALA A 100 5.24 -22.03 1.72
N ALA A 101 6.37 -22.35 2.36
CA ALA A 101 7.65 -21.68 2.13
C ALA A 101 8.14 -21.80 0.67
N ILE A 102 8.01 -23.00 0.07
CA ILE A 102 8.36 -23.22 -1.34
C ILE A 102 7.38 -22.46 -2.25
N THR A 103 6.09 -22.47 -1.95
CA THR A 103 5.09 -21.76 -2.77
C THR A 103 5.27 -20.24 -2.73
N VAL A 104 5.49 -19.65 -1.55
CA VAL A 104 5.75 -18.21 -1.40
C VAL A 104 7.08 -17.83 -2.05
N SER A 105 8.14 -18.61 -1.87
CA SER A 105 9.45 -18.29 -2.48
C SER A 105 9.48 -18.44 -4.00
N THR A 106 8.70 -19.36 -4.57
CA THR A 106 8.63 -19.58 -6.02
C THR A 106 7.56 -18.75 -6.70
N GLN A 107 6.62 -18.17 -5.94
CA GLN A 107 5.43 -17.46 -6.46
C GLN A 107 4.53 -18.35 -7.33
N TYR A 108 4.63 -19.68 -7.16
CA TYR A 108 3.80 -20.65 -7.85
C TYR A 108 3.22 -21.66 -6.85
N GLN A 109 1.91 -21.79 -6.86
CA GLN A 109 1.22 -22.84 -6.14
C GLN A 109 1.23 -24.11 -6.98
N ILE A 110 1.88 -25.16 -6.48
CA ILE A 110 2.13 -26.37 -7.26
C ILE A 110 1.43 -27.57 -6.61
N GLY A 111 0.31 -28.01 -7.20
CA GLY A 111 -0.57 -29.04 -6.60
C GLY A 111 0.08 -30.41 -6.33
N TYR A 112 1.14 -30.79 -7.05
CA TYR A 112 1.83 -32.07 -6.79
C TYR A 112 2.62 -32.10 -5.47
N MET A 113 2.81 -30.96 -4.80
CA MET A 113 3.43 -30.90 -3.46
C MET A 113 2.63 -31.69 -2.42
N ALA A 114 1.30 -31.80 -2.61
CA ALA A 114 0.43 -32.62 -1.78
C ALA A 114 0.88 -34.10 -1.77
N ILE A 115 1.40 -34.63 -2.89
CA ILE A 115 1.93 -36.00 -2.95
C ILE A 115 3.10 -36.16 -1.97
N GLY A 116 4.00 -35.16 -1.93
CA GLY A 116 5.12 -35.11 -1.00
C GLY A 116 4.66 -35.10 0.47
N VAL A 117 3.62 -34.33 0.80
CA VAL A 117 2.99 -34.31 2.12
C VAL A 117 2.49 -35.71 2.51
N GLY A 118 1.74 -36.37 1.61
CA GLY A 118 1.24 -37.73 1.82
C GLY A 118 2.33 -38.76 2.09
N LEU A 119 3.42 -38.71 1.31
CA LEU A 119 4.59 -39.59 1.50
C LEU A 119 5.26 -39.38 2.86
N ILE A 120 5.52 -38.12 3.23
CA ILE A 120 6.20 -37.75 4.48
C ILE A 120 5.35 -38.17 5.69
N VAL A 121 4.05 -37.87 5.68
CA VAL A 121 3.14 -38.22 6.77
C VAL A 121 2.99 -39.74 6.90
N GLY A 122 2.77 -40.45 5.78
CA GLY A 122 2.67 -41.91 5.79
C GLY A 122 3.93 -42.58 6.34
N PHE A 123 5.12 -42.14 5.90
CA PHE A 123 6.38 -42.64 6.42
C PHE A 123 6.56 -42.34 7.91
N ALA A 124 6.18 -41.14 8.38
CA ALA A 124 6.26 -40.78 9.79
C ALA A 124 5.34 -41.66 10.66
N VAL A 125 4.07 -41.83 10.27
CA VAL A 125 3.11 -42.69 10.97
C VAL A 125 3.64 -44.13 11.05
N ARG A 126 4.23 -44.64 9.98
CA ARG A 126 4.87 -45.95 9.97
C ARG A 126 6.09 -46.01 10.88
N PHE A 127 6.98 -45.04 10.80
CA PHE A 127 8.23 -45.00 11.55
C PHE A 127 7.98 -44.97 13.06
N PHE A 128 7.07 -44.11 13.50
CA PHE A 128 6.73 -43.95 14.92
C PHE A 128 5.75 -45.01 15.43
N GLY A 129 4.77 -45.43 14.63
CA GLY A 129 3.75 -46.38 15.05
C GLY A 129 4.09 -47.85 14.89
N ALA A 130 4.84 -48.20 13.83
CA ALA A 130 5.03 -49.58 13.35
C ALA A 130 3.74 -50.42 13.26
N GLY A 131 2.61 -49.78 12.99
CA GLY A 131 1.30 -50.42 12.95
C GLY A 131 1.10 -51.36 11.76
N ILE A 132 0.41 -52.48 12.00
CA ILE A 132 -0.12 -53.35 10.94
C ILE A 132 -1.66 -53.30 10.86
N ASP A 133 -2.32 -52.75 11.88
CA ASP A 133 -3.78 -52.59 11.91
C ASP A 133 -4.25 -51.43 11.01
N HIS A 134 -5.45 -51.56 10.44
CA HIS A 134 -6.06 -50.55 9.56
C HIS A 134 -6.18 -49.14 10.18
N LYS A 135 -6.26 -49.04 11.51
CA LYS A 135 -6.31 -47.75 12.22
C LYS A 135 -5.11 -46.84 11.91
N PHE A 136 -3.94 -47.40 11.62
CA PHE A 136 -2.74 -46.63 11.25
C PHE A 136 -2.83 -46.09 9.83
N GLY A 137 -3.38 -46.86 8.89
CA GLY A 137 -3.68 -46.38 7.55
C GLY A 137 -4.66 -45.21 7.57
N PHE A 138 -5.78 -45.34 8.27
CA PHE A 138 -6.75 -44.24 8.39
C PHE A 138 -6.17 -43.00 9.07
N LEU A 139 -5.30 -43.20 10.06
CA LEU A 139 -4.56 -42.11 10.69
C LEU A 139 -3.64 -41.39 9.69
N GLY A 140 -2.86 -42.14 8.90
CA GLY A 140 -2.00 -41.58 7.85
C GLY A 140 -2.78 -40.81 6.78
N ALA A 141 -3.90 -41.35 6.32
CA ALA A 141 -4.82 -40.68 5.40
C ALA A 141 -5.34 -39.35 5.96
N GLY A 142 -5.86 -39.36 7.18
CA GLY A 142 -6.43 -38.15 7.82
C GLY A 142 -5.38 -37.07 8.05
N LEU A 143 -4.20 -37.44 8.53
CA LEU A 143 -3.11 -36.50 8.78
C LEU A 143 -2.48 -35.95 7.49
N ALA A 144 -2.46 -36.74 6.41
CA ALA A 144 -2.01 -36.28 5.10
C ALA A 144 -2.98 -35.23 4.55
N LEU A 145 -4.30 -35.45 4.66
CA LEU A 145 -5.30 -34.45 4.28
C LEU A 145 -5.18 -33.16 5.09
N LEU A 146 -5.02 -33.28 6.42
CA LEU A 146 -4.79 -32.12 7.29
C LEU A 146 -3.52 -31.35 6.90
N GLY A 147 -2.46 -32.05 6.51
CA GLY A 147 -1.21 -31.42 6.08
C GLY A 147 -1.38 -30.68 4.76
N CYS A 148 -2.17 -31.24 3.84
CA CYS A 148 -2.49 -30.59 2.58
C CYS A 148 -3.33 -29.33 2.81
N LEU A 149 -4.40 -29.41 3.58
CA LEU A 149 -5.23 -28.26 3.93
C LEU A 149 -4.43 -27.17 4.63
N SER A 150 -3.57 -27.55 5.57
CA SER A 150 -2.71 -26.59 6.29
C SER A 150 -1.70 -25.93 5.36
N GLY A 151 -1.05 -26.68 4.46
CA GLY A 151 -0.09 -26.13 3.50
C GLY A 151 -0.73 -25.17 2.51
N ASN A 152 -1.97 -25.44 2.10
CA ASN A 152 -2.72 -24.53 1.25
C ASN A 152 -3.04 -23.22 1.98
N LEU A 153 -3.65 -23.32 3.18
CA LEU A 153 -3.96 -22.16 4.01
C LEU A 153 -2.71 -21.31 4.28
N PHE A 154 -1.60 -21.94 4.64
CA PHE A 154 -0.34 -21.25 4.90
C PHE A 154 0.26 -20.61 3.65
N SER A 155 0.06 -21.18 2.46
CA SER A 155 0.50 -20.55 1.22
C SER A 155 -0.25 -19.25 0.97
N GLU A 156 -1.58 -19.26 1.13
CA GLU A 156 -2.43 -18.07 0.97
C GLU A 156 -2.11 -16.97 1.99
N VAL A 157 -1.97 -17.34 3.27
CA VAL A 157 -1.53 -16.41 4.32
C VAL A 157 -0.19 -15.77 3.96
N GLY A 158 0.72 -16.52 3.36
CA GLY A 158 2.02 -16.02 2.92
C GLY A 158 1.95 -15.05 1.75
N PHE A 159 1.09 -15.33 0.77
CA PHE A 159 0.86 -14.40 -0.34
C PHE A 159 0.22 -13.10 0.14
N TYR A 160 -0.77 -13.18 1.03
CA TYR A 160 -1.40 -12.01 1.61
C TYR A 160 -0.42 -11.18 2.46
N ALA A 161 0.39 -11.82 3.31
CA ALA A 161 1.43 -11.15 4.07
C ALA A 161 2.44 -10.42 3.16
N HIS A 162 2.81 -11.03 2.02
CA HIS A 162 3.72 -10.41 1.07
C HIS A 162 3.10 -9.22 0.33
N ALA A 163 1.83 -9.32 -0.07
CA ALA A 163 1.11 -8.26 -0.77
C ALA A 163 0.95 -7.00 0.10
N GLU A 164 0.57 -7.19 1.38
CA GLU A 164 0.27 -6.11 2.31
C GLU A 164 1.49 -5.61 3.11
N SER A 165 2.68 -6.16 2.85
CA SER A 165 3.89 -5.90 3.66
C SER A 165 3.70 -6.17 5.16
N LEU A 166 2.76 -7.05 5.52
CA LEU A 166 2.46 -7.45 6.89
C LEU A 166 3.32 -8.64 7.32
N SER A 167 3.50 -8.80 8.62
CA SER A 167 4.15 -10.02 9.13
C SER A 167 3.21 -11.24 9.01
N TYR A 168 3.77 -12.42 8.79
CA TYR A 168 3.00 -13.67 8.68
C TYR A 168 2.13 -13.94 9.93
N ILE A 169 2.65 -13.57 11.12
CA ILE A 169 1.95 -13.73 12.41
C ILE A 169 0.78 -12.75 12.53
N GLU A 170 0.95 -11.54 12.01
CA GLU A 170 -0.08 -10.51 12.04
C GLU A 170 -1.28 -10.90 11.17
N VAL A 171 -1.04 -11.45 9.98
CA VAL A 171 -2.11 -12.02 9.13
C VAL A 171 -2.82 -13.17 9.86
N LEU A 172 -2.08 -14.10 10.47
CA LEU A 172 -2.67 -15.19 11.26
C LEU A 172 -3.53 -14.69 12.43
N SER A 173 -3.19 -13.54 13.02
CA SER A 173 -3.94 -12.97 14.15
C SER A 173 -5.32 -12.42 13.74
N TYR A 174 -5.49 -12.06 12.47
CA TYR A 174 -6.76 -11.61 11.91
C TYR A 174 -7.67 -12.77 11.47
N LEU A 175 -7.12 -13.98 11.32
CA LEU A 175 -7.90 -15.13 10.88
C LEU A 175 -8.87 -15.61 11.96
N ASN A 176 -10.15 -15.64 11.59
CA ASN A 176 -11.17 -16.39 12.31
C ASN A 176 -11.61 -17.61 11.48
N ILE A 177 -12.39 -18.51 12.08
CA ILE A 177 -12.81 -19.75 11.43
C ILE A 177 -13.58 -19.52 10.11
N ASN A 178 -14.34 -18.41 10.00
CA ASN A 178 -15.10 -18.11 8.79
C ASN A 178 -14.17 -17.68 7.66
N ILE A 179 -13.25 -16.76 7.95
CA ILE A 179 -12.24 -16.29 6.99
C ILE A 179 -11.37 -17.45 6.49
N ILE A 180 -10.98 -18.37 7.39
CA ILE A 180 -10.20 -19.56 7.00
C ILE A 180 -10.97 -20.42 5.99
N ILE A 181 -12.27 -20.61 6.21
CA ILE A 181 -13.11 -21.39 5.29
C ILE A 181 -13.21 -20.70 3.95
N ASP A 182 -13.43 -19.38 3.93
CA ASP A 182 -13.55 -18.59 2.70
C ASP A 182 -12.25 -18.67 1.88
N ILE A 183 -11.09 -18.44 2.52
CA ILE A 183 -9.77 -18.56 1.88
C ILE A 183 -9.55 -19.97 1.31
N LEU A 184 -9.89 -21.02 2.08
CA LEU A 184 -9.73 -22.39 1.63
C LEU A 184 -10.66 -22.77 0.48
N VAL A 185 -11.84 -22.15 0.38
CA VAL A 185 -12.79 -22.38 -0.72
C VAL A 185 -12.36 -21.62 -1.97
N ASP A 186 -11.94 -20.36 -1.82
CA ASP A 186 -11.55 -19.50 -2.92
C ASP A 186 -10.22 -19.95 -3.56
N SER A 187 -9.28 -20.44 -2.76
CA SER A 187 -8.01 -21.01 -3.24
C SER A 187 -8.14 -22.43 -3.81
N PHE A 188 -9.31 -23.07 -3.70
CA PHE A 188 -9.49 -24.47 -4.09
C PHE A 188 -9.63 -24.65 -5.60
N SER A 189 -8.71 -25.38 -6.20
CA SER A 189 -8.81 -25.83 -7.59
C SER A 189 -9.44 -27.21 -7.69
N PRO A 190 -10.26 -27.51 -8.71
CA PRO A 190 -10.73 -28.87 -8.98
C PRO A 190 -9.59 -29.90 -9.13
N MET A 191 -8.39 -29.47 -9.52
CA MET A 191 -7.20 -30.33 -9.59
C MET A 191 -6.66 -30.73 -8.22
N ASP A 192 -6.94 -29.95 -7.16
CA ASP A 192 -6.50 -30.28 -5.80
C ASP A 192 -7.20 -31.54 -5.28
N ILE A 193 -8.44 -31.81 -5.73
CA ILE A 193 -9.14 -33.08 -5.44
C ILE A 193 -8.29 -34.28 -5.87
N LEU A 194 -7.68 -34.20 -7.06
CA LEU A 194 -6.87 -35.28 -7.60
C LEU A 194 -5.60 -35.47 -6.76
N PHE A 195 -4.86 -34.39 -6.50
CA PHE A 195 -3.59 -34.48 -5.77
C PHE A 195 -3.77 -34.79 -4.29
N TYR A 196 -4.82 -34.28 -3.65
CA TYR A 196 -5.16 -34.60 -2.27
C TYR A 196 -5.63 -36.06 -2.17
N GLY A 197 -6.38 -36.54 -3.17
CA GLY A 197 -6.74 -37.95 -3.27
C GLY A 197 -5.51 -38.86 -3.33
N ILE A 198 -4.51 -38.49 -4.13
CA ILE A 198 -3.23 -39.22 -4.21
C ILE A 198 -2.49 -39.13 -2.86
N ALA A 199 -2.40 -37.94 -2.26
CA ALA A 199 -1.75 -37.72 -0.98
C ALA A 199 -2.36 -38.58 0.15
N VAL A 200 -3.69 -38.62 0.21
CA VAL A 200 -4.46 -39.44 1.16
C VAL A 200 -4.21 -40.92 0.93
N PHE A 201 -4.21 -41.36 -0.34
CA PHE A 201 -3.92 -42.74 -0.71
C PHE A 201 -2.50 -43.15 -0.32
N GLU A 202 -1.50 -42.33 -0.64
CA GLU A 202 -0.10 -42.59 -0.28
C GLU A 202 0.12 -42.55 1.24
N GLY A 203 -0.51 -41.59 1.93
CA GLY A 203 -0.51 -41.51 3.38
C GLY A 203 -1.09 -42.75 4.05
N TYR A 204 -2.21 -43.28 3.52
CA TYR A 204 -2.79 -44.55 3.97
C TYR A 204 -1.84 -45.72 3.71
N LYS A 205 -1.36 -45.85 2.47
CA LYS A 205 -0.57 -46.97 2.00
C LYS A 205 0.76 -47.08 2.75
N LEU A 206 1.45 -45.97 2.94
CA LEU A 206 2.79 -45.96 3.55
C LEU A 206 2.79 -46.03 5.07
N ALA A 207 1.66 -45.77 5.73
CA ALA A 207 1.51 -45.85 7.18
C ALA A 207 1.71 -47.26 7.76
N PHE A 208 1.60 -48.31 6.92
CA PHE A 208 1.76 -49.70 7.36
C PHE A 208 3.22 -50.13 7.45
N ARG A 209 3.55 -50.88 8.51
CA ARG A 209 4.85 -51.53 8.64
C ARG A 209 5.04 -52.58 7.54
N ARG A 210 6.19 -52.55 6.84
CA ARG A 210 6.65 -53.69 6.04
C ARG A 210 7.38 -54.68 6.92
N VAL A 211 7.03 -55.96 6.77
CA VAL A 211 7.64 -57.10 7.45
C VAL A 211 8.30 -57.96 6.36
N SER A 212 9.57 -58.33 6.54
CA SER A 212 10.28 -59.19 5.58
C SER A 212 10.09 -60.68 5.90
N GLU A 213 10.30 -61.55 4.90
CA GLU A 213 10.22 -63.01 5.10
C GLU A 213 11.26 -63.52 6.11
N LEU A 214 12.42 -62.85 6.19
CA LEU A 214 13.47 -63.12 7.18
C LEU A 214 13.01 -62.77 8.60
N GLU A 215 12.33 -61.64 8.78
CA GLU A 215 11.79 -61.19 10.07
C GLU A 215 10.70 -62.16 10.55
N ILE A 216 9.86 -62.66 9.63
CA ILE A 216 8.86 -63.70 9.92
C ILE A 216 9.51 -65.01 10.40
N LYS A 217 10.56 -65.48 9.71
CA LYS A 217 11.30 -66.70 10.11
C LYS A 217 11.95 -66.56 11.49
N MET A 218 12.54 -65.40 11.78
CA MET A 218 13.16 -65.12 13.08
C MET A 218 12.14 -65.13 14.23
N ILE A 219 10.94 -64.58 13.99
CA ILE A 219 9.83 -64.57 14.97
C ILE A 219 9.30 -66.00 15.19
N GLN A 220 9.14 -66.80 14.13
CA GLN A 220 8.66 -68.19 14.22
C GLN A 220 9.65 -69.13 14.93
N ASP A 221 10.96 -68.90 14.77
CA ASP A 221 12.02 -69.70 15.42
C ASP A 221 12.30 -69.29 16.88
N ASN A 222 11.49 -68.39 17.47
CA ASN A 222 11.55 -67.98 18.87
C ASN A 222 12.94 -67.45 19.30
N GLN A 223 13.72 -66.91 18.36
CA GLN A 223 14.97 -66.23 18.67
C GLN A 223 14.66 -64.82 19.19
N SER A 224 14.83 -64.62 20.49
CA SER A 224 14.43 -63.42 21.25
C SER A 224 15.21 -62.12 20.92
N GLU A 225 15.99 -62.09 19.85
CA GLU A 225 16.76 -60.92 19.41
C GLU A 225 16.27 -60.33 18.06
N GLY A 226 15.01 -60.60 17.70
CA GLY A 226 14.47 -60.31 16.37
C GLY A 226 13.85 -58.92 16.13
N PHE A 227 13.98 -57.94 17.04
CA PHE A 227 13.49 -56.58 16.76
C PHE A 227 14.66 -55.59 16.69
N PRO A 228 14.85 -54.87 15.57
CA PRO A 228 16.00 -53.98 15.43
C PRO A 228 16.05 -52.92 16.54
N ALA A 229 17.27 -52.53 16.95
CA ALA A 229 17.52 -51.61 18.07
C ALA A 229 16.94 -50.19 17.88
N ASN A 230 16.42 -49.88 16.69
CA ASN A 230 15.81 -48.61 16.30
C ASN A 230 14.50 -48.28 17.04
N TYR A 231 13.81 -49.26 17.63
CA TYR A 231 12.58 -49.01 18.41
C TYR A 231 12.83 -48.28 19.75
N ARG A 232 14.04 -48.39 20.33
CA ARG A 232 14.40 -47.69 21.59
C ARG A 232 14.63 -46.19 21.41
N LEU A 233 14.80 -45.71 20.17
CA LEU A 233 15.08 -44.30 19.84
C LEU A 233 13.81 -43.46 19.60
N ARG A 234 12.62 -44.07 19.61
CA ARG A 234 11.34 -43.39 19.31
C ARG A 234 11.01 -42.26 20.31
N MET A 235 11.12 -42.54 21.60
CA MET A 235 10.85 -41.59 22.67
C MET A 235 11.82 -40.38 22.65
N PRO A 236 13.15 -40.59 22.61
CA PRO A 236 14.10 -39.49 22.47
C PRO A 236 13.86 -38.64 21.22
N LEU A 237 13.54 -39.26 20.08
CA LEU A 237 13.31 -38.52 18.83
C LEU A 237 12.05 -37.67 18.87
N VAL A 238 10.93 -38.18 19.40
CA VAL A 238 9.70 -37.38 19.54
C VAL A 238 9.93 -36.20 20.49
N ILE A 239 10.62 -36.41 21.61
CA ILE A 239 10.95 -35.34 22.56
C ILE A 239 11.88 -34.31 21.92
N VAL A 240 12.93 -34.74 21.21
CA VAL A 240 13.82 -33.83 20.48
C VAL A 240 13.07 -33.04 19.43
N SER A 241 12.13 -33.67 18.69
CA SER A 241 11.30 -32.96 17.70
C SER A 241 10.38 -31.92 18.35
N ILE A 242 9.76 -32.23 19.50
CA ILE A 242 8.90 -31.29 20.23
C ILE A 242 9.74 -30.14 20.82
N VAL A 243 10.90 -30.43 21.40
CA VAL A 243 11.79 -29.41 21.97
C VAL A 243 12.39 -28.54 20.87
N ALA A 244 12.79 -29.12 19.73
CA ALA A 244 13.27 -28.37 18.57
C ALA A 244 12.17 -27.47 17.97
N MET A 245 10.94 -27.97 17.88
CA MET A 245 9.79 -27.17 17.44
C MET A 245 9.46 -26.04 18.43
N GLY A 246 9.48 -26.33 19.74
CA GLY A 246 9.29 -25.32 20.78
C GLY A 246 10.38 -24.25 20.78
N PHE A 247 11.64 -24.64 20.59
CA PHE A 247 12.75 -23.71 20.47
C PHE A 247 12.65 -22.85 19.19
N PHE A 248 12.27 -23.47 18.07
CA PHE A 248 12.01 -22.77 16.80
C PHE A 248 10.89 -21.73 16.95
N LEU A 249 9.77 -22.09 17.58
CA LEU A 249 8.66 -21.18 17.83
C LEU A 249 9.05 -20.01 18.75
N ILE A 250 9.88 -20.27 19.79
CA ILE A 250 10.39 -19.20 20.67
C ILE A 250 11.32 -18.25 19.91
N THR A 251 12.17 -18.76 19.01
CA THR A 251 13.05 -17.91 18.19
C THR A 251 12.30 -17.11 17.12
N VAL A 252 11.17 -17.60 16.61
CA VAL A 252 10.36 -16.88 15.61
C VAL A 252 9.46 -15.82 16.26
N ASN A 253 9.01 -16.04 17.51
CA ASN A 253 8.07 -15.13 18.18
C ASN A 253 8.74 -13.91 18.83
N ASN A 254 10.04 -13.98 19.09
CA ASN A 254 10.81 -12.84 19.55
C ASN A 254 11.26 -12.06 18.32
N GLY A 255 10.37 -11.19 17.81
CA GLY A 255 10.75 -10.16 16.83
C GLY A 255 12.02 -9.44 17.27
N VAL A 256 12.73 -8.82 16.33
CA VAL A 256 14.01 -8.19 16.61
C VAL A 256 13.80 -7.13 17.68
N SER A 257 14.47 -7.31 18.82
CA SER A 257 14.44 -6.36 19.93
C SER A 257 15.87 -5.90 20.20
N GLY A 258 16.04 -4.60 20.39
CA GLY A 258 17.33 -3.95 20.63
C GLY A 258 17.66 -2.89 19.57
N PHE A 259 18.80 -2.25 19.77
CA PHE A 259 19.24 -1.13 18.94
C PHE A 259 19.67 -1.60 17.55
N GLN A 260 19.08 -1.01 16.52
CA GLN A 260 19.37 -1.27 15.11
C GLN A 260 20.02 -0.06 14.44
N THR A 261 20.82 -0.33 13.42
CA THR A 261 21.40 0.68 12.54
C THR A 261 21.28 0.19 11.11
N TYR A 262 20.61 0.98 10.28
CA TYR A 262 20.44 0.76 8.85
C TYR A 262 21.37 1.70 8.08
N THR A 263 21.88 1.21 6.95
CA THR A 263 22.83 1.93 6.10
C THR A 263 22.36 1.95 4.65
N TYR A 264 22.69 3.03 3.94
CA TYR A 264 22.57 3.12 2.49
C TYR A 264 23.48 2.10 1.78
N GLU A 265 23.25 1.87 0.49
CA GLU A 265 24.14 1.06 -0.36
C GLU A 265 25.58 1.60 -0.37
N SER A 266 25.75 2.91 -0.21
CA SER A 266 27.06 3.57 -0.07
C SER A 266 27.75 3.30 1.27
N GLY A 267 27.09 2.62 2.21
CA GLY A 267 27.61 2.28 3.55
C GLY A 267 27.47 3.40 4.59
N LYS A 268 26.88 4.55 4.22
CA LYS A 268 26.58 5.63 5.16
C LYS A 268 25.33 5.31 6.00
N ARG A 269 25.23 5.88 7.20
CA ARG A 269 24.06 5.69 8.07
C ARG A 269 22.81 6.26 7.42
N MET A 270 21.74 5.47 7.45
CA MET A 270 20.40 5.83 6.96
C MET A 270 19.46 6.07 8.15
N SER A 271 19.43 5.15 9.11
CA SER A 271 18.62 5.30 10.31
C SER A 271 19.15 4.46 11.47
N GLU A 272 18.82 4.85 12.70
CA GLU A 272 19.10 4.06 13.89
C GLU A 272 18.05 4.32 14.98
N GLY A 273 17.81 3.31 15.81
CA GLY A 273 16.86 3.37 16.91
C GLY A 273 16.65 2.01 17.56
N GLU A 274 15.82 1.96 18.60
CA GLU A 274 15.48 0.72 19.28
C GLU A 274 14.26 0.07 18.62
N LEU A 275 14.34 -1.24 18.37
CA LEU A 275 13.17 -2.06 18.05
C LEU A 275 12.71 -2.80 19.30
N VAL A 276 11.39 -2.97 19.45
CA VAL A 276 10.76 -3.89 20.39
C VAL A 276 9.77 -4.73 19.60
N HIS A 277 9.99 -6.05 19.56
CA HIS A 277 9.19 -6.98 18.75
C HIS A 277 9.11 -6.57 17.26
N SER A 278 10.25 -6.19 16.68
CA SER A 278 10.36 -5.69 15.29
C SER A 278 9.63 -4.38 14.99
N LYS A 279 9.14 -3.66 16.01
CA LYS A 279 8.52 -2.33 15.85
C LYS A 279 9.38 -1.23 16.44
N GLU A 280 9.40 -0.06 15.82
CA GLU A 280 10.13 1.11 16.30
C GLU A 280 9.68 1.51 17.71
N ASN A 281 10.63 1.71 18.62
CA ASN A 281 10.35 2.12 19.97
C ASN A 281 11.38 3.16 20.44
N GLY A 282 10.91 4.16 21.18
CA GLY A 282 11.74 5.26 21.64
C GLY A 282 12.19 6.16 20.48
N LYS A 283 13.38 6.75 20.64
CA LYS A 283 13.93 7.72 19.69
C LYS A 283 14.55 7.01 18.48
N TRP A 284 14.12 7.43 17.30
CA TRP A 284 14.70 7.09 16.01
C TRP A 284 15.30 8.32 15.35
N THR A 285 16.48 8.13 14.74
CA THR A 285 17.15 9.18 13.98
C THR A 285 17.40 8.69 12.57
N TYR A 286 17.06 9.51 11.59
CA TYR A 286 17.25 9.25 10.16
C TYR A 286 18.18 10.32 9.60
N TRP A 287 19.03 9.92 8.67
CA TRP A 287 20.02 10.79 8.02
C TRP A 287 19.85 10.75 6.52
N TYR A 288 20.13 11.88 5.88
CA TYR A 288 20.38 11.93 4.45
C TYR A 288 21.70 11.22 4.10
N GLU A 289 21.86 10.85 2.83
CA GLU A 289 23.10 10.25 2.36
C GLU A 289 24.30 11.22 2.43
N ASN A 290 24.07 12.53 2.56
CA ASN A 290 25.14 13.49 2.83
C ASN A 290 25.64 13.46 4.30
N GLY A 291 24.94 12.75 5.19
CA GLY A 291 25.27 12.59 6.62
C GLY A 291 24.55 13.57 7.54
N ASN A 292 23.81 14.54 7.02
CA ASN A 292 22.99 15.45 7.82
C ASN A 292 21.73 14.72 8.32
N THR A 293 21.23 15.12 9.48
CA THR A 293 19.99 14.56 10.03
C THR A 293 18.83 14.95 9.12
N GLN A 294 17.94 14.01 8.84
CA GLN A 294 16.71 14.21 8.07
C GLN A 294 15.50 14.28 9.00
N LEU A 295 15.44 13.36 9.97
CA LEU A 295 14.30 13.22 10.87
C LEU A 295 14.77 12.70 12.23
N ILE A 296 14.26 13.31 13.29
CA ILE A 296 14.25 12.73 14.63
C ILE A 296 12.79 12.43 14.95
N ALA A 297 12.48 11.15 15.12
CA ALA A 297 11.14 10.66 15.43
C ALA A 297 11.14 9.94 16.77
N HIS A 298 9.99 9.92 17.43
CA HIS A 298 9.77 9.06 18.58
C HIS A 298 8.57 8.14 18.31
N PHE A 299 8.72 6.87 18.70
CA PHE A 299 7.71 5.84 18.52
C PHE A 299 7.43 5.12 19.84
N THR A 300 6.19 4.65 20.00
CA THR A 300 5.80 3.67 21.02
C THR A 300 5.24 2.46 20.29
N GLU A 301 5.99 1.35 20.27
CA GLU A 301 5.62 0.11 19.58
C GLU A 301 5.12 0.31 18.12
N GLY A 302 5.88 1.08 17.34
CA GLY A 302 5.61 1.39 15.93
C GLY A 302 4.64 2.56 15.71
N THR A 303 4.03 3.08 16.77
CA THR A 303 3.09 4.21 16.67
C THR A 303 3.81 5.53 16.92
N PRO A 304 3.68 6.56 16.05
CA PRO A 304 4.24 7.89 16.29
C PRO A 304 3.80 8.48 17.62
N ASP A 305 4.76 9.00 18.39
CA ASP A 305 4.51 9.63 19.68
C ASP A 305 5.54 10.73 19.96
N SER A 306 5.25 11.60 20.93
CA SER A 306 6.20 12.58 21.46
C SER A 306 6.78 13.52 20.37
N LEU A 307 7.97 14.09 20.57
CA LEU A 307 8.54 15.14 19.72
C LEU A 307 9.08 14.58 18.40
N TRP A 308 8.70 15.19 17.29
CA TRP A 308 9.22 14.94 15.96
C TRP A 308 9.86 16.19 15.38
N GLN A 309 10.99 16.03 14.70
CA GLN A 309 11.77 17.13 14.13
C GLN A 309 12.28 16.74 12.75
N TRP A 310 11.93 17.52 11.74
CA TRP A 310 12.38 17.35 10.36
C TRP A 310 13.41 18.40 10.00
N PHE A 311 14.43 17.99 9.26
CA PHE A 311 15.52 18.84 8.83
C PHE A 311 15.68 18.72 7.32
N ASN A 312 16.15 19.78 6.66
CA ASN A 312 16.49 19.72 5.23
C ASN A 312 17.89 19.13 5.02
N GLU A 313 18.28 18.95 3.75
CA GLU A 313 19.59 18.38 3.40
C GLU A 313 20.78 19.20 3.91
N SER A 314 20.62 20.50 4.20
CA SER A 314 21.69 21.34 4.77
C SER A 314 21.78 21.22 6.31
N GLY A 315 20.85 20.49 6.94
CA GLY A 315 20.78 20.27 8.39
C GLY A 315 20.01 21.34 9.16
N GLN A 316 19.25 22.20 8.48
CA GLN A 316 18.39 23.21 9.11
C GLN A 316 17.04 22.60 9.47
N LEU A 317 16.51 22.95 10.65
CA LEU A 317 15.21 22.50 11.13
C LEU A 317 14.10 23.11 10.26
N MET A 318 13.25 22.26 9.69
CA MET A 318 12.14 22.63 8.79
C MET A 318 10.79 22.55 9.47
N ARG A 319 10.62 21.60 10.39
CA ARG A 319 9.36 21.39 11.10
C ARG A 319 9.62 20.71 12.43
N GLU A 320 8.84 21.03 13.42
CA GLU A 320 8.76 20.27 14.66
C GLU A 320 7.37 20.29 15.26
N GLY A 321 7.04 19.24 15.99
CA GLY A 321 5.75 19.11 16.65
C GLY A 321 5.65 17.83 17.46
N TYR A 322 4.52 17.66 18.13
CA TYR A 322 4.29 16.46 18.93
C TYR A 322 3.26 15.55 18.27
N TYR A 323 3.49 14.26 18.37
CA TYR A 323 2.47 13.24 18.17
C TYR A 323 1.98 12.72 19.52
N ARG A 324 0.75 12.22 19.53
CA ARG A 324 0.24 11.39 20.62
C ARG A 324 -0.57 10.27 19.98
N SER A 325 -0.18 9.02 20.17
CA SER A 325 -0.92 7.87 19.64
C SER A 325 -1.15 7.95 18.12
N GLY A 326 -0.14 8.34 17.36
CA GLY A 326 -0.17 8.38 15.90
C GLY A 326 -0.74 9.65 15.28
N ILE A 327 -1.32 10.56 16.08
CA ILE A 327 -1.97 11.79 15.59
C ILE A 327 -1.25 13.05 16.08
N GLU A 328 -1.24 14.09 15.24
CA GLU A 328 -0.63 15.38 15.58
C GLU A 328 -1.32 15.99 16.81
N HIS A 329 -0.50 16.44 17.77
CA HIS A 329 -0.96 16.96 19.05
C HIS A 329 -0.07 18.11 19.53
N GLY A 330 -0.62 19.05 20.28
CA GLY A 330 0.16 20.09 20.94
C GLY A 330 0.72 21.14 19.97
N LEU A 331 1.83 21.78 20.32
CA LEU A 331 2.41 22.87 19.54
C LEU A 331 3.17 22.31 18.33
N TRP A 332 2.91 22.91 17.17
CA TRP A 332 3.61 22.67 15.93
C TRP A 332 4.24 23.96 15.42
N ILE A 333 5.42 23.83 14.84
CA ILE A 333 6.20 24.94 14.28
C ILE A 333 6.80 24.47 12.97
N SER A 334 6.65 25.27 11.92
CA SER A 334 7.34 25.08 10.64
C SER A 334 8.31 26.24 10.41
N TYR A 335 9.33 26.01 9.59
CA TYR A 335 10.38 26.96 9.26
C TYR A 335 10.60 27.00 7.75
N TYR A 336 10.99 28.17 7.25
CA TYR A 336 11.56 28.35 5.92
C TYR A 336 12.97 27.76 5.84
N ASP A 337 13.47 27.56 4.62
CA ASP A 337 14.85 27.09 4.38
C ASP A 337 15.92 28.01 4.99
N ASN A 338 15.61 29.30 5.17
CA ASN A 338 16.52 30.24 5.82
C ASN A 338 16.51 30.14 7.37
N GLY A 339 15.70 29.25 7.95
CA GLY A 339 15.56 29.02 9.39
C GLY A 339 14.59 29.98 10.10
N VAL A 340 13.95 30.88 9.37
CA VAL A 340 12.90 31.76 9.90
C VAL A 340 11.63 30.95 10.10
N LYS A 341 10.89 31.24 11.17
CA LYS A 341 9.60 30.60 11.44
C LYS A 341 8.65 30.86 10.28
N LEU A 342 8.05 29.82 9.72
CA LEU A 342 7.03 29.90 8.67
C LEU A 342 5.66 30.05 9.31
N ASP A 343 5.32 29.10 10.17
CA ASP A 343 4.05 29.05 10.88
C ASP A 343 4.19 28.40 12.25
N SER A 344 3.17 28.61 13.08
CA SER A 344 2.97 27.81 14.28
C SER A 344 1.56 27.91 14.80
N GLY A 345 1.12 26.81 15.40
CA GLY A 345 -0.10 26.76 16.16
C GLY A 345 -0.25 25.41 16.83
N ARG A 346 -1.46 25.10 17.29
CA ARG A 346 -1.72 23.86 18.02
C ARG A 346 -2.57 22.90 17.23
N TYR A 347 -2.30 21.62 17.41
CA TYR A 347 -3.15 20.52 16.98
C TYR A 347 -3.80 19.84 18.18
N GLU A 348 -5.06 19.48 18.01
CA GLU A 348 -5.83 18.64 18.92
C GLU A 348 -6.61 17.64 18.07
N ASP A 349 -6.44 16.35 18.36
CA ASP A 349 -6.98 15.22 17.58
C ASP A 349 -6.69 15.32 16.07
N GLY A 350 -5.45 15.69 15.70
CA GLY A 350 -5.05 15.86 14.30
C GLY A 350 -5.65 17.08 13.61
N ARG A 351 -6.30 18.01 14.33
CA ARG A 351 -6.94 19.21 13.77
C ARG A 351 -6.38 20.49 14.35
N MET A 352 -6.24 21.53 13.52
CA MET A 352 -5.74 22.83 13.95
C MET A 352 -6.72 23.45 14.96
N THR A 353 -6.19 23.96 16.08
CA THR A 353 -6.98 24.55 17.15
C THR A 353 -6.26 25.76 17.77
N GLY A 354 -7.03 26.73 18.25
CA GLY A 354 -6.52 27.92 18.92
C GLY A 354 -5.74 28.84 17.99
N LEU A 355 -4.85 29.64 18.58
CA LEU A 355 -4.12 30.69 17.87
C LEU A 355 -3.06 30.10 16.93
N TRP A 356 -3.18 30.44 15.67
CA TRP A 356 -2.21 30.20 14.62
C TRP A 356 -1.58 31.50 14.15
N LYS A 357 -0.32 31.40 13.77
CA LYS A 357 0.48 32.53 13.30
C LYS A 357 1.32 32.09 12.11
N ASN A 358 1.42 32.96 11.13
CA ASN A 358 2.28 32.83 9.95
C ASN A 358 3.21 34.05 9.89
N TRP A 359 4.41 33.86 9.38
CA TRP A 359 5.43 34.91 9.25
C TRP A 359 5.94 34.95 7.81
N TYR A 360 6.41 36.11 7.39
CA TYR A 360 7.18 36.27 6.17
C TYR A 360 8.61 35.71 6.35
N GLU A 361 9.30 35.43 5.24
CA GLU A 361 10.73 35.10 5.25
C GLU A 361 11.61 36.19 5.90
N THR A 362 11.11 37.43 5.99
CA THR A 362 11.75 38.55 6.69
C THR A 362 11.60 38.51 8.21
N SER A 363 11.01 37.44 8.77
CA SER A 363 10.67 37.24 10.19
C SER A 363 9.55 38.15 10.74
N GLN A 364 8.94 38.99 9.90
CA GLN A 364 7.78 39.79 10.30
C GLN A 364 6.53 38.92 10.34
N LEU A 365 5.65 39.17 11.31
CA LEU A 365 4.37 38.46 11.40
C LEU A 365 3.56 38.81 10.15
N GLN A 366 3.08 37.80 9.43
CA GLN A 366 2.28 37.95 8.23
C GLN A 366 0.78 37.86 8.56
N GLN A 367 0.42 36.90 9.42
CA GLN A 367 -0.98 36.63 9.72
C GLN A 367 -1.13 36.00 11.10
N GLU A 368 -2.24 36.28 11.76
CA GLU A 368 -2.65 35.54 12.95
C GLU A 368 -4.19 35.42 13.04
N GLY A 369 -4.65 34.33 13.65
CA GLY A 369 -6.07 34.10 13.90
C GLY A 369 -6.31 32.76 14.58
N ASN A 370 -7.53 32.51 15.01
CA ASN A 370 -7.85 31.24 15.67
C ASN A 370 -8.43 30.23 14.68
N TYR A 371 -8.12 28.96 14.94
CA TYR A 371 -8.79 27.82 14.34
C TYR A 371 -9.66 27.10 15.37
N HIS A 372 -10.77 26.57 14.91
CA HIS A 372 -11.57 25.59 15.62
C HIS A 372 -11.82 24.40 14.70
N ARG A 373 -11.27 23.23 15.06
CA ARG A 373 -11.34 21.98 14.26
C ARG A 373 -10.95 22.20 12.79
N SER A 374 -9.81 22.86 12.58
CA SER A 374 -9.27 23.21 11.25
C SER A 374 -10.05 24.24 10.43
N GLN A 375 -11.09 24.89 11.00
CA GLN A 375 -11.77 26.03 10.37
C GLN A 375 -11.37 27.35 11.03
N GLN A 376 -11.18 28.40 10.23
CA GLN A 376 -10.85 29.74 10.75
C GLN A 376 -12.05 30.33 11.52
N GLU A 377 -11.80 30.79 12.74
CA GLU A 377 -12.83 31.35 13.62
C GLU A 377 -12.32 32.57 14.40
N GLY A 378 -13.21 33.54 14.60
CA GLY A 378 -12.93 34.73 15.40
C GLY A 378 -12.15 35.80 14.62
N ILE A 379 -11.45 36.67 15.34
CA ILE A 379 -10.75 37.79 14.70
C ILE A 379 -9.49 37.29 14.01
N TRP A 380 -9.36 37.62 12.74
CA TRP A 380 -8.18 37.40 11.92
C TRP A 380 -7.51 38.72 11.60
N ARG A 381 -6.18 38.70 11.57
CA ARG A 381 -5.34 39.84 11.22
C ARG A 381 -4.28 39.42 10.21
N SER A 382 -4.06 40.26 9.22
CA SER A 382 -2.89 40.19 8.35
C SER A 382 -2.09 41.47 8.45
N TYR A 383 -0.80 41.38 8.18
CA TYR A 383 0.16 42.48 8.29
C TYR A 383 0.95 42.57 6.99
N HIS A 384 1.38 43.78 6.65
CA HIS A 384 2.32 44.03 5.56
C HIS A 384 3.74 43.60 5.98
N GLU A 385 4.64 43.42 5.02
CA GLU A 385 6.04 43.06 5.31
C GLU A 385 6.77 44.10 6.18
N ASN A 386 6.28 45.35 6.23
CA ASN A 386 6.81 46.39 7.11
C ASN A 386 6.28 46.31 8.56
N GLY A 387 5.47 45.30 8.88
CA GLY A 387 4.90 45.03 10.20
C GLY A 387 3.62 45.80 10.54
N GLN A 388 3.13 46.67 9.64
CA GLN A 388 1.87 47.38 9.83
C GLN A 388 0.68 46.48 9.53
N LEU A 389 -0.45 46.71 10.21
CA LEU A 389 -1.68 45.96 9.97
C LEU A 389 -2.12 46.18 8.51
N ALA A 390 -2.32 45.11 7.76
CA ALA A 390 -2.80 45.13 6.38
C ALA A 390 -4.31 44.92 6.31
N SER A 391 -4.83 43.98 7.11
CA SER A 391 -6.26 43.81 7.25
C SER A 391 -6.67 43.18 8.57
N GLU A 392 -7.91 43.42 8.99
CA GLU A 392 -8.54 42.71 10.10
C GLU A 392 -10.04 42.50 9.87
N GLY A 393 -10.55 41.38 10.37
CA GLY A 393 -11.99 41.09 10.33
C GLY A 393 -12.35 39.81 11.06
N MET A 394 -13.63 39.47 11.05
CA MET A 394 -14.15 38.28 11.74
C MET A 394 -14.31 37.13 10.75
N MET A 395 -13.75 35.98 11.08
CA MET A 395 -13.95 34.72 10.38
C MET A 395 -14.98 33.87 11.11
N LYS A 396 -15.88 33.23 10.36
CA LYS A 396 -16.86 32.28 10.87
C LYS A 396 -16.92 31.08 9.93
N ALA A 397 -16.62 29.89 10.46
CA ALA A 397 -16.60 28.64 9.71
C ALA A 397 -15.73 28.72 8.43
N GLY A 398 -14.57 29.38 8.51
CA GLY A 398 -13.68 29.53 7.35
C GLY A 398 -14.02 30.67 6.39
N MET A 399 -15.08 31.44 6.64
CA MET A 399 -15.50 32.53 5.75
C MET A 399 -15.47 33.90 6.44
N ALA A 400 -15.16 34.95 5.67
CA ALA A 400 -15.20 36.33 6.16
C ALA A 400 -16.63 36.74 6.51
N HIS A 401 -16.80 37.38 7.67
CA HIS A 401 -18.11 37.73 8.21
C HIS A 401 -18.11 39.13 8.82
N GLY A 402 -19.10 39.94 8.43
CA GLY A 402 -19.27 41.30 8.94
C GLY A 402 -18.18 42.26 8.44
N ILE A 403 -17.74 43.17 9.31
CA ILE A 403 -16.84 44.25 8.93
C ILE A 403 -15.41 43.75 8.75
N TRP A 404 -14.87 43.95 7.56
CA TRP A 404 -13.46 43.81 7.24
C TRP A 404 -12.84 45.17 7.01
N LYS A 405 -11.64 45.39 7.54
CA LYS A 405 -10.90 46.63 7.35
C LYS A 405 -9.59 46.34 6.66
N HIS A 406 -9.24 47.18 5.70
CA HIS A 406 -7.98 47.14 4.98
C HIS A 406 -7.23 48.44 5.18
N TYR A 407 -5.91 48.35 5.14
CA TYR A 407 -5.00 49.45 5.40
C TYR A 407 -3.87 49.41 4.39
N PHE A 408 -3.42 50.59 3.97
CA PHE A 408 -2.23 50.75 3.16
C PHE A 408 -0.96 50.37 3.93
N GLU A 409 0.15 50.14 3.21
CA GLU A 409 1.47 49.97 3.83
C GLU A 409 1.89 51.17 4.69
N SER A 410 1.30 52.35 4.46
CA SER A 410 1.50 53.55 5.27
C SER A 410 0.72 53.53 6.60
N GLY A 411 -0.16 52.55 6.80
CA GLY A 411 -0.98 52.34 8.01
C GLY A 411 -2.26 53.17 8.01
N LYS A 412 -2.49 53.92 6.94
CA LYS A 412 -3.74 54.66 6.71
C LYS A 412 -4.85 53.69 6.31
N PRO A 413 -6.11 54.00 6.66
CA PRO A 413 -7.25 53.21 6.20
C PRO A 413 -7.31 53.23 4.67
N GLU A 414 -7.52 52.06 4.07
CA GLU A 414 -7.70 51.88 2.64
C GLU A 414 -9.17 51.62 2.32
N SER A 415 -9.77 50.64 2.99
CA SER A 415 -11.18 50.33 2.81
C SER A 415 -11.81 49.67 4.02
N ILE A 416 -13.13 49.79 4.10
CA ILE A 416 -13.99 49.06 5.04
C ILE A 416 -15.04 48.36 4.19
N LEU A 417 -15.11 47.03 4.31
CA LEU A 417 -16.05 46.18 3.61
C LEU A 417 -16.98 45.52 4.63
N ASN A 418 -18.19 45.17 4.21
CA ASN A 418 -19.14 44.42 5.01
C ASN A 418 -19.56 43.14 4.29
N HIS A 419 -19.08 42.00 4.77
CA HIS A 419 -19.43 40.67 4.31
C HIS A 419 -20.76 40.25 4.97
N LYS A 420 -21.87 40.45 4.25
CA LYS A 420 -23.22 40.12 4.74
C LYS A 420 -23.45 38.60 4.75
N ASP A 421 -23.02 37.95 3.69
CA ASP A 421 -23.11 36.52 3.44
C ASP A 421 -21.97 36.12 2.49
N GLU A 422 -21.96 34.87 2.04
CA GLU A 422 -20.91 34.30 1.18
C GLU A 422 -20.79 35.01 -0.17
N GLU A 423 -21.88 35.57 -0.70
CA GLU A 423 -21.94 36.14 -2.05
C GLU A 423 -21.95 37.68 -2.03
N THR A 424 -22.32 38.30 -0.89
CA THR A 424 -22.57 39.74 -0.79
C THR A 424 -21.54 40.45 0.06
N VAL A 425 -20.67 41.22 -0.61
CA VAL A 425 -19.74 42.17 0.00
C VAL A 425 -20.18 43.58 -0.32
N LEU A 426 -20.40 44.40 0.71
CA LEU A 426 -20.76 45.81 0.55
C LEU A 426 -19.56 46.70 0.86
N ILE A 427 -19.23 47.60 -0.06
CA ILE A 427 -18.22 48.63 0.14
C ILE A 427 -18.80 49.67 1.11
N GLN A 428 -18.21 49.84 2.30
CA GLN A 428 -18.65 50.87 3.26
C GLN A 428 -17.87 52.16 3.10
N ASP A 429 -16.54 52.09 3.14
CA ASP A 429 -15.69 53.26 3.03
C ASP A 429 -14.43 52.92 2.24
N VAL A 430 -13.94 53.87 1.46
CA VAL A 430 -12.70 53.73 0.67
C VAL A 430 -11.96 55.05 0.69
N TRP A 431 -10.65 54.99 0.88
CA TRP A 431 -9.73 56.12 0.81
C TRP A 431 -8.61 55.83 -0.19
N ASN A 432 -7.95 56.89 -0.66
CA ASN A 432 -6.67 56.74 -1.35
C ASN A 432 -5.48 56.94 -0.39
N GLU A 433 -4.26 56.70 -0.87
CA GLU A 433 -3.02 56.86 -0.09
C GLU A 433 -2.79 58.29 0.46
N GLN A 434 -3.40 59.32 -0.17
CA GLN A 434 -3.36 60.69 0.34
C GLN A 434 -4.34 60.92 1.51
N GLY A 435 -5.17 59.93 1.85
CA GLY A 435 -6.20 60.01 2.90
C GLY A 435 -7.49 60.67 2.45
N ILE A 436 -7.69 60.88 1.14
CA ILE A 436 -8.92 61.43 0.59
C ILE A 436 -9.97 60.32 0.58
N GLN A 437 -11.12 60.57 1.21
CA GLN A 437 -12.24 59.63 1.24
C GLN A 437 -12.97 59.65 -0.11
N LEU A 438 -12.92 58.52 -0.81
CA LEU A 438 -13.50 58.30 -2.14
C LEU A 438 -14.93 57.75 -2.04
N VAL A 439 -15.16 56.84 -1.09
CA VAL A 439 -16.48 56.27 -0.77
C VAL A 439 -16.72 56.46 0.72
N LYS A 440 -17.92 56.92 1.07
CA LYS A 440 -18.36 57.12 2.46
C LYS A 440 -19.73 56.51 2.69
N ALA A 441 -19.85 55.63 3.70
CA ALA A 441 -21.09 54.93 4.01
C ALA A 441 -21.77 54.33 2.75
N GLY A 442 -20.97 53.69 1.91
CA GLY A 442 -21.37 53.04 0.66
C GLY A 442 -21.74 53.96 -0.49
N ASN A 443 -21.42 55.25 -0.40
CA ASN A 443 -21.73 56.21 -1.45
C ASN A 443 -20.49 57.00 -1.85
N GLY A 444 -20.18 57.04 -3.15
CA GLY A 444 -19.08 57.84 -3.66
C GLY A 444 -18.51 57.31 -4.97
N HIS A 445 -17.37 57.87 -5.36
CA HIS A 445 -16.68 57.52 -6.58
C HIS A 445 -15.43 56.72 -6.24
N PHE A 446 -15.49 55.42 -6.45
CA PHE A 446 -14.41 54.50 -6.20
C PHE A 446 -13.30 54.69 -7.22
N LYS A 447 -12.05 54.62 -6.75
CA LYS A 447 -10.85 54.54 -7.58
C LYS A 447 -9.86 53.58 -6.95
N THR A 448 -9.22 52.78 -7.78
CA THR A 448 -8.11 51.90 -7.39
C THR A 448 -6.96 52.07 -8.38
N TYR A 449 -5.75 51.71 -7.96
CA TYR A 449 -4.51 52.03 -8.65
C TYR A 449 -3.59 50.80 -8.70
N PHE A 450 -2.77 50.70 -9.74
CA PHE A 450 -1.64 49.77 -9.80
C PHE A 450 -0.57 50.17 -8.77
N THR A 451 0.36 49.26 -8.47
CA THR A 451 1.53 49.55 -7.61
C THR A 451 2.39 50.68 -8.15
N SER A 452 2.41 50.88 -9.47
CA SER A 452 3.04 52.02 -10.15
C SER A 452 2.35 53.37 -9.89
N GLY A 453 1.13 53.36 -9.33
CA GLY A 453 0.30 54.54 -9.08
C GLY A 453 -0.60 54.93 -10.27
N GLN A 454 -0.53 54.20 -11.38
CA GLN A 454 -1.45 54.36 -12.52
C GLN A 454 -2.88 53.98 -12.09
N LEU A 455 -3.91 54.68 -12.58
CA LEU A 455 -5.31 54.33 -12.31
C LEU A 455 -5.61 52.94 -12.91
N LEU A 456 -6.20 52.05 -12.12
CA LEU A 456 -6.56 50.68 -12.51
C LEU A 456 -8.05 50.56 -12.82
N ALA A 457 -8.90 51.10 -11.95
CA ALA A 457 -10.34 51.16 -12.20
C ALA A 457 -11.01 52.32 -11.46
N GLU A 458 -12.13 52.80 -12.01
CA GLU A 458 -12.99 53.77 -11.36
C GLU A 458 -14.47 53.58 -11.68
N GLY A 459 -15.34 54.00 -10.77
CA GLY A 459 -16.77 53.93 -10.97
C GLY A 459 -17.57 54.41 -9.76
N GLN A 460 -18.89 54.45 -9.90
CA GLN A 460 -19.78 54.89 -8.83
C GLN A 460 -20.15 53.72 -7.91
N VAL A 461 -20.18 54.00 -6.61
CA VAL A 461 -20.68 53.10 -5.58
C VAL A 461 -21.88 53.78 -4.91
N LYS A 462 -22.98 53.05 -4.76
CA LYS A 462 -24.19 53.52 -4.09
C LYS A 462 -24.76 52.41 -3.22
N GLU A 463 -25.07 52.76 -1.97
CA GLU A 463 -25.52 51.80 -0.94
C GLU A 463 -24.57 50.59 -0.77
N GLY A 464 -23.28 50.81 -1.07
CA GLY A 464 -22.20 49.84 -0.99
C GLY A 464 -22.09 48.88 -2.16
N LEU A 465 -22.95 49.04 -3.17
CA LEU A 465 -22.91 48.27 -4.41
C LEU A 465 -22.32 49.12 -5.54
N GLN A 466 -21.56 48.48 -6.42
CA GLN A 466 -21.09 49.09 -7.65
C GLN A 466 -22.30 49.40 -8.54
N GLN A 467 -22.39 50.63 -9.05
CA GLN A 467 -23.52 51.07 -9.87
C GLN A 467 -23.09 51.88 -11.07
N GLY A 468 -23.84 51.72 -12.16
CA GLY A 468 -23.68 52.54 -13.36
C GLY A 468 -22.36 52.25 -14.06
N LYS A 469 -21.80 53.27 -14.70
CA LYS A 469 -20.60 53.15 -15.54
C LYS A 469 -19.34 52.92 -14.72
N TRP A 470 -18.57 51.93 -15.13
CA TRP A 470 -17.26 51.57 -14.60
C TRP A 470 -16.23 51.53 -15.73
N LEU A 471 -15.04 51.99 -15.42
CA LEU A 471 -13.92 52.06 -16.35
C LEU A 471 -12.74 51.30 -15.76
N THR A 472 -12.08 50.51 -16.58
CA THR A 472 -10.81 49.86 -16.22
C THR A 472 -9.73 50.23 -17.23
N TYR A 473 -8.48 50.25 -16.76
CA TYR A 473 -7.36 50.74 -17.52
C TYR A 473 -6.20 49.74 -17.45
N TYR A 474 -5.46 49.65 -18.54
CA TYR A 474 -4.16 49.01 -18.55
C TYR A 474 -3.14 49.81 -17.74
N GLU A 475 -2.06 49.17 -17.30
CA GLU A 475 -0.99 49.85 -16.57
C GLU A 475 -0.26 50.91 -17.43
N ASN A 476 -0.34 50.81 -18.76
CA ASN A 476 0.14 51.86 -19.67
C ASN A 476 -0.79 53.10 -19.73
N GLY A 477 -1.92 53.08 -19.02
CA GLY A 477 -2.92 54.15 -18.94
C GLY A 477 -3.99 54.17 -20.02
N GLN A 478 -3.95 53.26 -20.99
CA GLN A 478 -5.00 53.13 -21.98
C GLN A 478 -6.25 52.52 -21.36
N LEU A 479 -7.41 52.92 -21.87
CA LEU A 479 -8.68 52.37 -21.45
C LEU A 479 -8.78 50.92 -21.93
N GLN A 480 -8.94 50.00 -20.99
CA GLN A 480 -9.07 48.57 -21.25
C GLN A 480 -10.54 48.22 -21.48
N GLU A 481 -11.42 48.73 -20.62
CA GLU A 481 -12.82 48.35 -20.63
C GLU A 481 -13.72 49.46 -20.08
N GLU A 482 -14.92 49.50 -20.62
CA GLU A 482 -16.03 50.27 -20.12
C GLU A 482 -17.24 49.35 -19.98
N GLY A 483 -17.85 49.32 -18.80
CA GLY A 483 -19.04 48.54 -18.55
C GLY A 483 -20.01 49.22 -17.62
N ILE A 484 -21.15 48.57 -17.41
CA ILE A 484 -22.24 49.04 -16.55
C ILE A 484 -22.59 47.96 -15.54
N TYR A 485 -22.64 48.32 -14.26
CA TYR A 485 -23.24 47.47 -13.25
C TYR A 485 -24.77 47.66 -13.25
N ALA A 486 -25.49 46.61 -13.64
CA ALA A 486 -26.94 46.52 -13.61
C ALA A 486 -27.37 45.32 -12.75
N ASN A 487 -28.15 45.55 -11.70
CA ASN A 487 -28.58 44.50 -10.75
C ASN A 487 -27.42 43.67 -10.17
N ASN A 488 -26.29 44.31 -9.84
CA ASN A 488 -25.05 43.68 -9.36
C ASN A 488 -24.33 42.78 -10.38
N ILE A 489 -24.80 42.75 -11.63
CA ILE A 489 -24.11 42.07 -12.73
C ILE A 489 -23.36 43.13 -13.53
N TYR A 490 -22.07 42.90 -13.73
CA TYR A 490 -21.26 43.75 -14.59
C TYR A 490 -21.44 43.36 -16.05
N GLN A 491 -21.86 44.33 -16.86
CA GLN A 491 -22.05 44.17 -18.30
C GLN A 491 -21.00 44.98 -19.04
N ILE A 492 -20.16 44.32 -19.83
CA ILE A 492 -19.16 44.99 -20.67
C ILE A 492 -19.90 45.73 -21.78
N ASN A 493 -19.65 47.02 -21.92
CA ASN A 493 -20.19 47.81 -23.03
C ASN A 493 -19.16 47.96 -24.16
N HIS A 494 -17.92 48.30 -23.80
CA HIS A 494 -16.81 48.39 -24.75
C HIS A 494 -15.53 47.81 -24.14
N SER A 495 -14.68 47.22 -24.98
CA SER A 495 -13.33 46.83 -24.59
C SER A 495 -12.33 47.07 -25.70
N TRP A 496 -11.07 47.27 -25.33
CA TRP A 496 -9.97 47.56 -26.24
C TRP A 496 -8.75 46.75 -25.86
N ALA A 497 -7.98 46.32 -26.86
CA ALA A 497 -6.69 45.67 -26.66
C ALA A 497 -5.62 46.70 -26.20
N PRO A 498 -4.44 46.24 -25.72
CA PRO A 498 -3.36 47.13 -25.28
C PRO A 498 -2.76 48.05 -26.35
N ASP A 499 -3.12 47.86 -27.62
CA ASP A 499 -2.77 48.75 -28.73
C ASP A 499 -3.88 49.77 -29.07
N GLY A 500 -5.00 49.73 -28.33
CA GLY A 500 -6.19 50.56 -28.50
C GLY A 500 -7.20 50.04 -29.52
N LYS A 501 -6.99 48.85 -30.11
CA LYS A 501 -7.94 48.26 -31.05
C LYS A 501 -9.20 47.80 -30.32
N ALA A 502 -10.38 48.25 -30.76
CA ALA A 502 -11.65 47.81 -30.19
C ALA A 502 -11.88 46.30 -30.38
N MET A 503 -12.33 45.63 -29.32
CA MET A 503 -12.60 44.20 -29.24
C MET A 503 -14.10 43.92 -29.03
N VAL A 504 -14.70 44.61 -28.06
CA VAL A 504 -16.15 44.60 -27.79
C VAL A 504 -16.72 45.99 -28.04
N VAL A 505 -17.85 46.07 -28.74
CA VAL A 505 -18.55 47.33 -29.04
C VAL A 505 -20.04 47.14 -28.80
N ASP A 506 -20.64 48.03 -28.00
CA ASP A 506 -22.05 48.00 -27.62
C ASP A 506 -22.47 46.63 -27.08
N GLY A 507 -21.63 46.07 -26.19
CA GLY A 507 -21.84 44.79 -25.53
C GLY A 507 -21.69 43.56 -26.41
N ASN A 508 -21.14 43.68 -27.62
CA ASN A 508 -20.99 42.55 -28.52
C ASN A 508 -19.58 42.51 -29.13
N GLY A 509 -18.95 41.33 -29.12
CA GLY A 509 -17.64 41.15 -29.74
C GLY A 509 -16.84 39.97 -29.20
N TYR A 510 -15.59 39.86 -29.66
CA TYR A 510 -14.65 38.85 -29.20
C TYR A 510 -13.66 39.51 -28.25
N TYR A 511 -13.70 39.10 -26.99
CA TYR A 511 -12.91 39.67 -25.90
C TYR A 511 -11.60 38.89 -25.73
N THR A 512 -10.54 39.62 -25.42
CA THR A 512 -9.23 39.07 -25.06
C THR A 512 -8.66 39.85 -23.89
N SER A 513 -8.26 39.16 -22.81
CA SER A 513 -7.46 39.73 -21.74
C SER A 513 -6.02 39.25 -21.81
N TYR A 514 -5.13 39.91 -21.07
CA TYR A 514 -3.70 39.74 -21.19
C TYR A 514 -3.05 39.59 -19.81
N TYR A 515 -1.93 38.88 -19.78
CA TYR A 515 -1.05 38.85 -18.61
C TYR A 515 -0.40 40.22 -18.37
N ALA A 516 0.29 40.36 -17.24
CA ALA A 516 0.94 41.61 -16.82
C ALA A 516 1.93 42.18 -17.87
N ASP A 517 2.53 41.31 -18.71
CA ASP A 517 3.43 41.75 -19.79
C ASP A 517 2.71 42.42 -20.98
N MET A 518 1.37 42.38 -21.00
CA MET A 518 0.45 42.89 -22.02
C MET A 518 0.71 42.34 -23.43
N LYS A 519 1.47 41.25 -23.56
CA LYS A 519 1.83 40.61 -24.84
C LYS A 519 1.23 39.21 -24.94
N LYS A 520 1.15 38.52 -23.82
CA LYS A 520 0.61 37.17 -23.72
C LYS A 520 -0.87 37.22 -23.37
N VAL A 521 -1.64 36.36 -24.02
CA VAL A 521 -3.08 36.25 -23.79
C VAL A 521 -3.30 35.44 -22.53
N LEU A 522 -4.19 35.93 -21.66
CA LEU A 522 -4.64 35.23 -20.47
C LEU A 522 -5.90 34.43 -20.79
N GLU A 523 -6.96 35.10 -21.21
CA GLU A 523 -8.22 34.44 -21.60
C GLU A 523 -8.85 35.15 -22.80
N SER A 524 -9.71 34.41 -23.51
CA SER A 524 -10.52 34.99 -24.59
C SER A 524 -11.83 34.24 -24.79
N GLY A 525 -12.82 34.93 -25.34
CA GLY A 525 -14.13 34.36 -25.66
C GLY A 525 -15.11 35.41 -26.16
N SER A 526 -16.36 34.99 -26.39
CA SER A 526 -17.38 35.89 -26.93
C SER A 526 -18.12 36.62 -25.82
N ILE A 527 -18.43 37.89 -26.09
CA ILE A 527 -19.31 38.72 -25.29
C ILE A 527 -20.57 39.01 -26.11
N VAL A 528 -21.74 38.74 -25.53
CA VAL A 528 -23.06 38.97 -26.11
C VAL A 528 -23.93 39.71 -25.09
N ASP A 529 -24.53 40.82 -25.50
CA ASP A 529 -25.30 41.72 -24.63
C ASP A 529 -24.57 42.10 -23.32
N GLY A 530 -23.25 42.24 -23.43
CA GLY A 530 -22.33 42.61 -22.35
C GLY A 530 -21.95 41.49 -21.38
N LEU A 531 -22.39 40.26 -21.64
CA LEU A 531 -22.13 39.10 -20.79
C LEU A 531 -21.25 38.08 -21.52
N ARG A 532 -20.46 37.31 -20.76
CA ARG A 532 -19.71 36.16 -21.31
C ARG A 532 -20.70 35.15 -21.90
N ASP A 533 -20.44 34.71 -23.12
CA ASP A 533 -21.30 33.76 -23.80
C ASP A 533 -20.48 32.81 -24.69
N GLY A 534 -20.90 31.55 -24.72
CA GLY A 534 -20.25 30.49 -25.48
C GLY A 534 -18.94 29.99 -24.86
N ASN A 535 -18.08 29.42 -25.71
CA ASN A 535 -16.79 28.86 -25.28
C ASN A 535 -15.78 29.97 -24.97
N TRP A 536 -15.14 29.85 -23.82
CA TRP A 536 -14.04 30.66 -23.38
C TRP A 536 -12.82 29.77 -23.13
N ILE A 537 -11.63 30.35 -23.32
CA ILE A 537 -10.36 29.66 -23.16
C ILE A 537 -9.45 30.52 -22.31
N THR A 538 -8.83 29.91 -21.29
CA THR A 538 -7.71 30.49 -20.54
C THR A 538 -6.43 29.75 -20.90
N LEU A 539 -5.32 30.47 -21.05
CA LEU A 539 -4.01 29.93 -21.45
C LEU A 539 -3.01 30.00 -20.30
N TYR A 540 -1.95 29.19 -20.34
CA TYR A 540 -0.79 29.31 -19.45
C TYR A 540 0.08 30.52 -19.84
N GLU A 541 0.62 31.24 -18.84
CA GLU A 541 1.54 32.36 -19.10
C GLU A 541 2.84 31.90 -19.77
N THR A 542 3.35 30.74 -19.39
CA THR A 542 4.66 30.23 -19.83
C THR A 542 4.63 29.73 -21.28
N SER A 543 3.80 28.74 -21.58
CA SER A 543 3.71 28.09 -22.90
C SER A 543 2.65 28.66 -23.83
N GLN A 544 1.67 29.41 -23.32
CA GLN A 544 0.46 29.80 -24.06
C GLN A 544 -0.35 28.61 -24.59
N SER A 545 -0.17 27.41 -24.00
CA SER A 545 -1.09 26.29 -24.19
C SER A 545 -2.37 26.51 -23.38
N THR A 546 -3.45 25.81 -23.75
CA THR A 546 -4.72 25.87 -23.03
C THR A 546 -4.54 25.36 -21.61
N TYR A 547 -4.98 26.16 -20.63
CA TYR A 547 -5.09 25.79 -19.23
C TYR A 547 -6.52 25.37 -18.89
N LEU A 548 -7.50 26.12 -19.40
CA LEU A 548 -8.91 25.94 -19.05
C LEU A 548 -9.79 26.20 -20.28
N GLU A 549 -10.77 25.33 -20.49
CA GLU A 549 -11.93 25.56 -21.35
C GLU A 549 -13.17 25.57 -20.49
N HIS A 550 -13.99 26.60 -20.64
CA HIS A 550 -15.26 26.75 -19.95
C HIS A 550 -16.31 27.36 -20.88
N PHE A 551 -17.58 27.11 -20.56
CA PHE A 551 -18.71 27.57 -21.33
C PHE A 551 -19.58 28.49 -20.49
N TYR A 552 -20.03 29.58 -21.10
CA TYR A 552 -20.92 30.55 -20.46
C TYR A 552 -22.25 30.65 -21.20
N GLU A 553 -23.33 30.74 -20.44
CA GLU A 553 -24.65 31.11 -20.92
C GLU A 553 -25.10 32.39 -20.23
N ALA A 554 -25.21 33.48 -20.98
CA ALA A 554 -25.63 34.78 -20.45
C ALA A 554 -24.88 35.19 -19.17
N GLY A 555 -23.54 35.04 -19.18
CA GLY A 555 -22.64 35.43 -18.11
C GLY A 555 -22.51 34.43 -16.97
N ARG A 556 -23.22 33.30 -17.00
CA ARG A 556 -23.08 32.23 -16.01
C ARG A 556 -22.33 31.06 -16.60
N GLU A 557 -21.34 30.56 -15.88
CA GLU A 557 -20.63 29.35 -16.25
C GLU A 557 -21.59 28.16 -16.16
N SER A 558 -21.74 27.44 -17.27
CA SER A 558 -22.72 26.37 -17.43
C SER A 558 -22.20 25.34 -18.44
N GLY A 559 -22.38 24.06 -18.19
CA GLY A 559 -21.93 22.98 -19.08
C GLY A 559 -20.56 22.41 -18.72
N GLU A 560 -19.89 21.81 -19.70
CA GLU A 560 -18.60 21.12 -19.49
C GLU A 560 -17.45 22.11 -19.27
N ILE A 561 -16.66 21.85 -18.24
CA ILE A 561 -15.40 22.55 -17.94
C ILE A 561 -14.24 21.57 -18.01
N LYS A 562 -13.14 21.97 -18.64
CA LYS A 562 -11.94 21.12 -18.85
C LYS A 562 -10.69 21.89 -18.47
N PHE A 563 -9.91 21.29 -17.57
CA PHE A 563 -8.60 21.77 -17.18
C PHE A 563 -7.55 20.89 -17.83
N TYR A 564 -6.45 21.51 -18.23
CA TYR A 564 -5.36 20.83 -18.91
C TYR A 564 -4.04 21.09 -18.18
N PHE A 565 -3.16 20.09 -18.19
CA PHE A 565 -1.76 20.29 -17.87
C PHE A 565 -1.09 21.15 -18.95
N GLU A 566 0.04 21.76 -18.62
CA GLU A 566 0.79 22.58 -19.58
C GLU A 566 1.28 21.76 -20.81
N THR A 567 1.45 20.45 -20.63
CA THR A 567 1.74 19.46 -21.69
C THR A 567 0.60 19.25 -22.68
N GLY A 568 -0.63 19.69 -22.35
CA GLY A 568 -1.85 19.57 -23.15
C GLY A 568 -2.72 18.36 -22.79
N GLU A 569 -2.30 17.52 -21.84
CA GLU A 569 -3.13 16.41 -21.34
C GLU A 569 -4.22 16.92 -20.39
N LEU A 570 -5.34 16.20 -20.29
CA LEU A 570 -6.45 16.58 -19.42
C LEU A 570 -6.02 16.44 -17.95
N TYR A 571 -6.16 17.50 -17.16
CA TYR A 571 -5.93 17.50 -15.72
C TYR A 571 -7.22 17.21 -14.96
N ALA A 572 -8.32 17.83 -15.36
CA ALA A 572 -9.62 17.63 -14.72
C ALA A 572 -10.76 17.97 -15.68
N TYR A 573 -11.93 17.38 -15.46
CA TYR A 573 -13.16 17.86 -16.09
C TYR A 573 -14.38 17.57 -15.21
N GLY A 574 -15.45 18.30 -15.50
CA GLY A 574 -16.74 18.09 -14.87
C GLY A 574 -17.80 18.99 -15.49
N THR A 575 -18.94 19.09 -14.82
CA THR A 575 -20.03 19.99 -15.22
C THR A 575 -20.21 21.09 -14.18
N VAL A 576 -20.56 22.27 -14.67
CA VAL A 576 -20.96 23.42 -13.87
C VAL A 576 -22.38 23.80 -14.27
N GLU A 577 -23.23 24.14 -13.31
CA GLU A 577 -24.55 24.71 -13.53
C GLU A 577 -24.68 25.97 -12.68
N ASP A 578 -25.00 27.11 -13.31
CA ASP A 578 -25.12 28.41 -12.63
C ASP A 578 -23.89 28.77 -11.77
N ASN A 579 -22.67 28.57 -12.31
CA ASN A 579 -21.37 28.76 -11.65
C ASN A 579 -21.05 27.79 -10.50
N LYS A 580 -21.85 26.74 -10.29
CA LYS A 580 -21.62 25.73 -9.25
C LYS A 580 -21.29 24.39 -9.86
N LYS A 581 -20.32 23.67 -9.28
CA LYS A 581 -20.00 22.30 -9.66
C LYS A 581 -21.21 21.40 -9.46
N GLU A 582 -21.52 20.63 -10.48
CA GLU A 582 -22.64 19.69 -10.50
C GLU A 582 -22.21 18.39 -11.17
N GLY A 583 -22.74 17.27 -10.69
CA GLY A 583 -22.45 15.95 -11.24
C GLY A 583 -21.05 15.44 -10.94
N GLU A 584 -20.61 14.45 -11.72
CA GLU A 584 -19.33 13.80 -11.52
C GLU A 584 -18.17 14.67 -12.03
N TRP A 585 -17.17 14.84 -11.17
CA TRP A 585 -15.91 15.49 -11.46
C TRP A 585 -14.79 14.46 -11.40
N THR A 586 -13.91 14.51 -12.40
CA THR A 586 -12.78 13.60 -12.54
C THR A 586 -11.48 14.39 -12.66
N TRP A 587 -10.44 13.94 -11.96
CA TRP A 587 -9.07 14.45 -12.05
C TRP A 587 -8.15 13.34 -12.56
N TYR A 588 -7.08 13.75 -13.22
CA TYR A 588 -6.09 12.87 -13.81
C TYR A 588 -4.69 13.21 -13.32
N HIS A 589 -3.85 12.19 -13.25
CA HIS A 589 -2.41 12.31 -13.16
C HIS A 589 -1.82 12.77 -14.50
N ASN A 590 -0.60 13.30 -14.49
CA ASN A 590 0.09 13.76 -15.71
C ASN A 590 0.54 12.61 -16.66
N ASN A 591 0.15 11.37 -16.36
CA ASN A 591 0.31 10.21 -17.24
C ASN A 591 -1.03 9.76 -17.85
N GLY A 592 -2.11 10.52 -17.61
CA GLY A 592 -3.46 10.26 -18.12
C GLY A 592 -4.29 9.25 -17.30
N LEU A 593 -3.76 8.67 -16.22
CA LEU A 593 -4.55 7.83 -15.31
C LEU A 593 -5.42 8.68 -14.40
N VAL A 594 -6.59 8.17 -14.02
CA VAL A 594 -7.49 8.84 -13.09
C VAL A 594 -6.82 8.95 -11.72
N SER A 595 -6.80 10.16 -11.18
CA SER A 595 -6.28 10.47 -9.85
C SER A 595 -7.40 10.48 -8.81
N SER A 596 -8.56 11.04 -9.15
CA SER A 596 -9.73 11.05 -8.28
C SER A 596 -11.03 11.24 -9.04
N THR A 597 -12.13 10.78 -8.46
CA THR A 597 -13.49 11.08 -8.90
C THR A 597 -14.36 11.44 -7.70
N VAL A 598 -15.29 12.39 -7.85
CA VAL A 598 -16.30 12.71 -6.84
C VAL A 598 -17.50 13.38 -7.47
N ASN A 599 -18.69 13.18 -6.92
CA ASN A 599 -19.89 13.87 -7.35
C ASN A 599 -20.12 15.17 -6.55
N PHE A 600 -20.59 16.21 -7.23
CA PHE A 600 -21.00 17.47 -6.60
C PHE A 600 -22.49 17.72 -6.78
N ILE A 601 -23.10 18.33 -5.76
CA ILE A 601 -24.42 18.95 -5.81
C ILE A 601 -24.28 20.37 -5.28
N GLN A 602 -24.43 21.37 -6.15
CA GLN A 602 -24.26 22.79 -5.80
C GLN A 602 -22.96 23.07 -5.03
N ASP A 603 -21.80 22.73 -5.62
CA ASP A 603 -20.45 22.85 -5.04
C ASP A 603 -20.13 21.95 -3.84
N LYS A 604 -21.09 21.19 -3.34
CA LYS A 604 -20.88 20.29 -2.21
C LYS A 604 -20.60 18.89 -2.70
N LYS A 605 -19.50 18.30 -2.23
CA LYS A 605 -19.22 16.88 -2.45
C LYS A 605 -20.36 16.03 -1.89
N GLU A 606 -20.80 15.05 -2.66
CA GLU A 606 -21.86 14.13 -2.31
C GLU A 606 -21.46 12.71 -2.73
N GLY A 607 -21.64 11.74 -1.84
CA GLY A 607 -21.31 10.35 -2.13
C GLY A 607 -19.82 10.05 -1.93
N ILE A 608 -19.28 9.15 -2.75
CA ILE A 608 -17.94 8.61 -2.57
C ILE A 608 -16.97 9.42 -3.43
N GLN A 609 -15.91 9.91 -2.80
CA GLN A 609 -14.70 10.31 -3.50
C GLN A 609 -13.72 9.15 -3.49
N SER A 610 -13.35 8.67 -4.67
CA SER A 610 -12.32 7.65 -4.84
C SER A 610 -11.02 8.31 -5.30
N MET A 611 -9.88 7.82 -4.82
CA MET A 611 -8.55 8.32 -5.16
C MET A 611 -7.60 7.17 -5.51
N TRP A 612 -6.82 7.35 -6.58
CA TRP A 612 -5.87 6.36 -7.08
C TRP A 612 -4.45 6.94 -7.18
N ASN A 613 -3.44 6.08 -7.00
CA ASN A 613 -2.04 6.46 -7.19
C ASN A 613 -1.66 6.57 -8.69
N GLU A 614 -0.43 6.98 -8.97
CA GLU A 614 0.08 7.16 -10.35
C GLU A 614 0.23 5.84 -11.15
N VAL A 615 0.04 4.68 -10.52
CA VAL A 615 0.03 3.37 -11.21
C VAL A 615 -1.38 2.77 -11.34
N GLY A 616 -2.40 3.44 -10.79
CA GLY A 616 -3.82 3.08 -10.93
C GLY A 616 -4.42 2.28 -9.76
N ASP A 617 -3.69 2.10 -8.66
CA ASP A 617 -4.23 1.42 -7.47
C ASP A 617 -5.06 2.38 -6.63
N LEU A 618 -6.22 1.91 -6.16
CA LEU A 618 -7.07 2.67 -5.24
C LEU A 618 -6.33 2.81 -3.90
N THR A 619 -6.16 4.04 -3.43
CA THR A 619 -5.45 4.34 -2.17
C THR A 619 -6.38 4.82 -1.07
N LYS A 620 -7.48 5.48 -1.45
CA LYS A 620 -8.37 6.15 -0.50
C LYS A 620 -9.79 6.27 -1.03
N GLU A 621 -10.75 6.06 -0.13
CA GLU A 621 -12.14 6.47 -0.30
C GLU A 621 -12.58 7.40 0.83
N GLU A 622 -13.25 8.48 0.46
CA GLU A 622 -13.86 9.43 1.39
C GLU A 622 -15.37 9.51 1.11
N TYR A 623 -16.18 9.45 2.16
CA TYR A 623 -17.64 9.46 2.05
C TYR A 623 -18.15 10.83 2.50
N TYR A 624 -18.91 11.50 1.63
CA TYR A 624 -19.43 12.83 1.85
C TYR A 624 -20.96 12.86 1.87
N THR A 625 -21.52 13.67 2.75
CA THR A 625 -22.94 14.04 2.76
C THR A 625 -23.07 15.54 2.93
N ASN A 626 -23.68 16.22 1.96
CA ASN A 626 -23.85 17.67 1.95
C ASN A 626 -22.53 18.44 2.17
N GLY A 627 -21.44 17.95 1.56
CA GLY A 627 -20.10 18.52 1.65
C GLY A 627 -19.33 18.18 2.93
N GLU A 628 -19.93 17.48 3.89
CA GLU A 628 -19.25 17.05 5.11
C GLU A 628 -18.72 15.63 4.97
N LEU A 629 -17.44 15.43 5.34
CA LEU A 629 -16.82 14.11 5.39
C LEU A 629 -17.42 13.30 6.55
N THR A 630 -18.03 12.16 6.24
CA THR A 630 -18.68 11.27 7.22
C THR A 630 -17.82 10.06 7.56
N GLU A 631 -17.09 9.52 6.59
CA GLU A 631 -16.26 8.31 6.75
C GLU A 631 -15.06 8.38 5.80
N GLU A 632 -13.98 7.70 6.18
CA GLU A 632 -12.77 7.58 5.38
C GLU A 632 -12.26 6.12 5.45
N LYS A 633 -11.84 5.58 4.30
CA LYS A 633 -11.21 4.27 4.17
C LYS A 633 -9.89 4.42 3.42
N LEU A 634 -8.83 3.83 3.98
CA LEU A 634 -7.53 3.73 3.36
C LEU A 634 -7.34 2.28 2.88
N PHE A 635 -6.76 2.11 1.70
CA PHE A 635 -6.54 0.82 1.05
C PHE A 635 -5.06 0.48 0.98
#